data_AF-A0A1Y3EVP0-F1
#
_entry.id   AF-A0A1Y3EVP0-F1
#
_cell.length_a   1.000
_cell.length_b   1.000
_cell.length_c   1.000
_cell.angle_alpha   90.00
_cell.angle_beta   90.00
_cell.angle_gamma   90.00
#
_symmetry.space_group_name_H-M   'P 1'
#
loop_
_entity.id
_entity.type
_entity.pdbx_description
1 polymer ?
#
loop_
_entity_poly.entity_id
_entity_poly.type
_entity_poly.pdbx_seq_one_letter_code
_entity_poly.pdbx_strand_id
1 'polypeptide(L)'
;MKHSVMDSSGFYDEICSVVDIKIIEQSQYIATFSIKEFYRPNGPNGTVVTSRGEAFKIGPDPGGFLYFTGRQEDVCPYFIVKTGALNNEQKYEYVILSQLFKTPVLVLARDPQRFALQYKNEVKNFFKQNDFAKSPWDNDNTATLSHFDHVNCVSSYDDF
;
A
#
# COMPACT_ATOMS: atom_id res chain seq x y z
N MET A 1 -5.98 3.28 11.45
CA MET A 1 -6.60 2.18 10.70
C MET A 1 -5.51 1.37 10.03
N LYS A 2 -5.43 0.07 10.31
CA LYS A 2 -4.36 -0.82 9.82
C LYS A 2 -4.66 -1.33 8.41
N HIS A 3 -3.67 -1.29 7.53
CA HIS A 3 -3.69 -1.81 6.16
C HIS A 3 -2.40 -2.58 5.93
N SER A 4 -2.42 -3.57 5.05
CA SER A 4 -1.18 -4.23 4.59
C SER A 4 -0.70 -3.60 3.30
N VAL A 5 0.61 -3.51 3.13
CA VAL A 5 1.24 -2.94 1.94
C VAL A 5 1.78 -4.05 1.07
N MET A 6 1.50 -3.95 -0.23
CA MET A 6 2.07 -4.80 -1.26
C MET A 6 2.80 -3.89 -2.24
N ASP A 7 4.10 -4.09 -2.41
CA ASP A 7 4.95 -3.22 -3.22
C ASP A 7 5.24 -3.81 -4.60
N SER A 8 5.50 -2.94 -5.57
CA SER A 8 6.15 -3.26 -6.83
C SER A 8 7.34 -4.20 -6.64
N SER A 9 7.34 -5.30 -7.39
CA SER A 9 8.29 -6.37 -7.14
C SER A 9 9.74 -5.94 -7.36
N GLY A 10 10.58 -6.26 -6.39
CA GLY A 10 12.01 -5.99 -6.42
C GLY A 10 12.38 -4.51 -6.37
N PHE A 11 11.47 -3.63 -5.92
CA PHE A 11 11.82 -2.25 -5.60
C PHE A 11 12.29 -2.12 -4.14
N TYR A 12 11.51 -2.64 -3.20
CA TYR A 12 11.93 -2.83 -1.81
C TYR A 12 11.97 -4.32 -1.46
N ASP A 13 13.03 -4.74 -0.78
CA ASP A 13 13.15 -6.10 -0.23
C ASP A 13 12.59 -6.14 1.19
N GLU A 14 11.29 -5.86 1.30
CA GLU A 14 10.58 -5.80 2.58
C GLU A 14 9.44 -6.81 2.64
N ILE A 15 9.17 -7.28 3.85
CA ILE A 15 8.05 -8.17 4.12
C ILE A 15 7.28 -7.72 5.36
N CYS A 16 6.06 -8.22 5.48
CA CYS A 16 5.13 -7.91 6.57
C CYS A 16 4.93 -6.42 6.77
N SER A 17 4.72 -5.67 5.68
CA SER A 17 4.44 -4.25 5.83
C SER A 17 2.99 -4.00 6.26
N VAL A 18 2.82 -3.26 7.35
CA VAL A 18 1.55 -2.83 7.92
C VAL A 18 1.56 -1.33 8.17
N VAL A 19 0.57 -0.64 7.62
CA VAL A 19 0.38 0.81 7.73
C VAL A 19 -0.81 1.13 8.62
N ASP A 20 -0.60 1.96 9.64
CA ASP A 20 -1.64 2.60 10.42
C ASP A 20 -1.80 4.07 9.98
N ILE A 21 -3.00 4.42 9.49
CA ILE A 21 -3.34 5.79 9.08
C ILE A 21 -4.31 6.41 10.08
N LYS A 22 -4.04 7.65 10.52
CA LYS A 22 -4.92 8.43 11.40
C LYS A 22 -5.15 9.82 10.83
N ILE A 23 -6.38 10.31 10.93
CA ILE A 23 -6.71 11.69 10.60
C ILE A 23 -6.22 12.58 11.73
N ILE A 24 -5.48 13.64 11.39
CA ILE A 24 -5.04 14.69 12.32
C ILE A 24 -6.02 15.86 12.25
N GLU A 25 -6.31 16.33 11.04
CA GLU A 25 -7.16 17.48 10.77
C GLU A 25 -8.04 17.21 9.56
N GLN A 26 -9.28 17.68 9.58
CA GLN A 26 -10.21 17.55 8.46
C GLN A 26 -11.14 18.76 8.38
N SER A 27 -11.24 19.31 7.18
CA SER A 27 -12.20 20.35 6.78
C SER A 27 -12.76 20.03 5.39
N GLN A 28 -13.58 20.93 4.84
CA GLN A 28 -14.11 20.78 3.49
C GLN A 28 -13.05 20.86 2.38
N TYR A 29 -11.91 21.53 2.62
CA TYR A 29 -10.88 21.77 1.59
C TYR A 29 -9.55 21.07 1.85
N ILE A 30 -9.27 20.72 3.10
CA ILE A 30 -8.01 20.09 3.49
C ILE A 30 -8.26 18.97 4.49
N ALA A 31 -7.48 17.91 4.38
CA ALA A 31 -7.31 16.93 5.46
C ALA A 31 -5.85 16.50 5.56
N THR A 32 -5.38 16.30 6.78
CA THR A 32 -4.01 15.86 7.08
C THR A 32 -4.06 14.54 7.83
N PHE A 33 -3.19 13.62 7.46
CA PHE A 33 -3.14 12.27 8.02
C PHE A 33 -1.73 11.95 8.52
N SER A 34 -1.66 11.32 9.69
CA SER A 34 -0.44 10.68 10.18
C SER A 34 -0.38 9.25 9.63
N ILE A 35 0.78 8.87 9.12
CA ILE A 35 1.07 7.52 8.64
C ILE A 35 2.14 6.93 9.54
N LYS A 36 1.88 5.74 10.07
CA LYS A 36 2.87 4.94 10.78
C LYS A 36 2.92 3.58 10.15
N GLU A 37 4.08 3.22 9.64
CA GLU A 37 4.29 1.95 8.96
C GLU A 37 5.30 1.10 9.72
N PHE A 38 5.03 -0.19 9.77
CA PHE A 38 5.89 -1.21 10.35
C PHE A 38 6.21 -2.24 9.28
N TYR A 39 7.47 -2.51 9.05
CA TYR A 39 7.92 -3.45 8.03
C TYR A 39 9.23 -4.10 8.43
N ARG A 40 9.60 -5.18 7.74
CA ARG A 40 10.84 -5.89 7.96
C ARG A 40 11.69 -5.85 6.68
N PRO A 41 12.75 -5.01 6.63
CA PRO A 41 13.67 -4.99 5.50
C PRO A 41 14.60 -6.20 5.49
N ASN A 42 15.04 -6.64 4.32
CA ASN A 42 15.92 -7.81 4.10
C ASN A 42 15.26 -9.15 4.48
N GLY A 43 13.96 -9.30 4.22
CA GLY A 43 13.24 -10.56 4.38
C GLY A 43 13.05 -11.03 5.84
N PRO A 44 12.86 -12.34 6.09
CA PRO A 44 12.45 -12.89 7.40
C PRO A 44 13.38 -12.58 8.56
N ASN A 45 14.68 -12.42 8.27
CA ASN A 45 15.73 -12.20 9.27
C ASN A 45 15.95 -10.72 9.60
N GLY A 46 15.27 -9.81 8.88
CA GLY A 46 15.32 -8.38 9.18
C GLY A 46 14.80 -8.04 10.57
N THR A 47 15.29 -6.92 11.12
CA THR A 47 14.67 -6.33 12.31
C THR A 47 13.47 -5.49 11.91
N VAL A 48 12.41 -5.48 12.72
CA VAL A 48 11.23 -4.66 12.41
C VAL A 48 11.61 -3.19 12.54
N VAL A 49 11.39 -2.42 11.47
CA VAL A 49 11.61 -0.98 11.39
C VAL A 49 10.27 -0.27 11.41
N THR A 50 10.27 0.97 11.87
CA THR A 50 9.09 1.85 11.83
C THR A 50 9.41 3.11 11.06
N SER A 51 8.65 3.40 10.01
CA SER A 51 8.66 4.70 9.32
C SER A 51 7.47 5.55 9.77
N ARG A 52 7.63 6.87 9.68
CA ARG A 52 6.61 7.85 10.08
C ARG A 52 6.47 8.88 8.97
N GLY A 53 5.31 8.85 8.34
CA GLY A 53 4.97 9.70 7.21
C GLY A 53 3.74 10.54 7.45
N GLU A 54 3.36 11.28 6.42
CA GLU A 54 2.22 12.18 6.43
C GLU A 54 1.50 12.11 5.09
N ALA A 55 0.19 12.35 5.09
CA ALA A 55 -0.56 12.55 3.86
C ALA A 55 -1.45 13.78 3.94
N PHE A 56 -1.73 14.35 2.77
CA PHE A 56 -2.50 15.57 2.60
C PHE A 56 -3.55 15.36 1.53
N LYS A 57 -4.79 15.77 1.83
CA LYS A 57 -5.85 15.97 0.86
C LYS A 57 -5.96 17.47 0.57
N ILE A 58 -6.02 17.85 -0.70
CA ILE A 58 -6.14 19.24 -1.14
C ILE A 58 -7.33 19.36 -2.10
N GLY A 59 -8.23 20.31 -1.79
CA GLY A 59 -9.41 20.61 -2.59
C GLY A 59 -10.70 19.93 -2.09
N PRO A 60 -11.86 20.36 -2.60
CA PRO A 60 -13.14 19.70 -2.34
C PRO A 60 -13.17 18.29 -2.94
N ASP A 61 -14.10 17.44 -2.53
CA ASP A 61 -14.22 16.10 -3.08
C ASP A 61 -14.73 16.10 -4.53
N PRO A 62 -14.12 15.30 -5.45
CA PRO A 62 -12.88 14.53 -5.27
C PRO A 62 -11.63 15.42 -5.28
N GLY A 63 -10.83 15.35 -4.21
CA GLY A 63 -9.61 16.17 -4.03
C GLY A 63 -8.33 15.43 -4.41
N GLY A 64 -7.24 16.18 -4.57
CA GLY A 64 -5.90 15.61 -4.78
C GLY A 64 -5.33 15.05 -3.47
N PHE A 65 -4.59 13.95 -3.56
CA PHE A 65 -3.90 13.34 -2.42
C PHE A 65 -2.39 13.30 -2.63
N LEU A 66 -1.64 13.67 -1.60
CA LEU A 66 -0.20 13.48 -1.49
C LEU A 66 0.05 12.53 -0.33
N TYR A 67 0.78 11.45 -0.57
CA TYR A 67 1.10 10.44 0.43
C TYR A 67 2.61 10.29 0.56
N PHE A 68 3.15 10.56 1.75
CA PHE A 68 4.55 10.36 2.09
C PHE A 68 4.65 9.18 3.06
N THR A 69 5.40 8.14 2.69
CA THR A 69 5.61 6.96 3.54
C THR A 69 6.46 7.29 4.77
N GLY A 70 7.34 8.30 4.65
CA GLY A 70 8.32 8.64 5.67
C GLY A 70 9.53 7.70 5.70
N ARG A 71 9.68 6.84 4.69
CA ARG A 71 10.90 6.08 4.45
C ARG A 71 11.99 6.99 3.89
N GLN A 72 13.26 6.71 4.17
CA GLN A 72 14.36 7.58 3.71
C GLN A 72 14.57 7.49 2.20
N GLU A 73 14.28 6.32 1.64
CA GLU A 73 14.37 5.97 0.24
C GLU A 73 13.25 6.60 -0.62
N ASP A 74 12.15 7.02 0.01
CA ASP A 74 11.00 7.66 -0.65
C ASP A 74 11.10 9.19 -0.62
N VAL A 75 11.78 9.76 -1.61
CA VAL A 75 11.92 11.22 -1.75
C VAL A 75 10.67 11.87 -2.35
N CYS A 76 9.92 11.14 -3.17
CA CYS A 76 8.76 11.65 -3.91
C CYS A 76 7.43 11.23 -3.27
N PRO A 77 6.41 12.11 -3.29
CA PRO A 77 5.07 11.73 -2.84
C PRO A 77 4.45 10.70 -3.78
N TYR A 78 3.59 9.87 -3.21
CA TYR A 78 2.68 9.01 -3.94
C TYR A 78 1.31 9.67 -4.11
N PHE A 79 0.66 9.34 -5.21
CA PHE A 79 -0.70 9.77 -5.56
C PHE A 79 -1.63 8.57 -5.59
N ILE A 80 -2.88 8.76 -5.20
CA ILE A 80 -3.93 7.75 -5.38
C ILE A 80 -4.28 7.69 -6.87
N VAL A 81 -4.01 6.55 -7.50
CA VAL A 81 -4.33 6.32 -8.93
C VAL A 81 -5.53 5.41 -9.14
N LYS A 82 -5.91 4.62 -8.13
CA LYS A 82 -7.11 3.79 -8.14
C LYS A 82 -7.54 3.45 -6.73
N THR A 83 -8.85 3.32 -6.53
CA THR A 83 -9.46 2.78 -5.31
C THR A 83 -10.23 1.51 -5.65
N GLY A 84 -10.32 0.61 -4.68
CA GLY A 84 -11.22 -0.55 -4.74
C GLY A 84 -12.68 -0.18 -4.52
N ALA A 85 -13.55 -1.19 -4.46
CA ALA A 85 -14.96 -0.99 -4.10
C ALA A 85 -15.11 -0.53 -2.64
N LEU A 86 -16.22 0.17 -2.35
CA LEU A 86 -16.64 0.45 -0.98
C LEU A 86 -17.24 -0.82 -0.36
N ASN A 87 -16.88 -1.07 0.89
CA ASN A 87 -17.43 -2.16 1.68
C ASN A 87 -18.70 -1.75 2.43
N ASN A 88 -19.27 -2.68 3.21
CA ASN A 88 -20.49 -2.43 3.98
C ASN A 88 -20.35 -1.29 5.01
N GLU A 89 -19.11 -0.94 5.39
CA GLU A 89 -18.80 0.17 6.29
C GLU A 89 -18.49 1.48 5.54
N GLN A 90 -18.78 1.56 4.23
CA GLN A 90 -18.47 2.71 3.37
C GLN A 90 -16.96 3.02 3.33
N LYS A 91 -16.12 1.99 3.33
CA LYS A 91 -14.66 2.12 3.26
C LYS A 91 -14.11 1.39 2.05
N TYR A 92 -13.14 1.99 1.35
CA TYR A 92 -12.48 1.38 0.19
C TYR A 92 -11.68 0.14 0.59
N GLU A 93 -11.88 -0.99 -0.08
CA GLU A 93 -11.19 -2.26 0.21
C GLU A 93 -9.68 -2.21 -0.03
N TYR A 94 -9.25 -1.43 -1.04
CA TYR A 94 -7.85 -1.16 -1.32
C TYR A 94 -7.65 0.21 -1.96
N VAL A 95 -6.40 0.67 -1.96
CA VAL A 95 -5.92 1.86 -2.69
C VAL A 95 -4.64 1.52 -3.41
N ILE A 96 -4.50 2.00 -4.65
CA ILE A 96 -3.24 1.96 -5.40
C ILE A 96 -2.61 3.34 -5.35
N LEU A 97 -1.37 3.37 -4.90
CA LEU A 97 -0.51 4.54 -4.80
C LEU A 97 0.60 4.45 -5.83
N SER A 98 0.88 5.53 -6.55
CA SER A 98 1.96 5.59 -7.54
C SER A 98 2.70 6.91 -7.46
N GLN A 99 4.00 6.89 -7.72
CA GLN A 99 4.74 8.09 -8.06
C GLN A 99 4.51 8.50 -9.54
N LEU A 100 4.99 9.68 -9.94
CA LEU A 100 4.72 10.29 -11.25
C LEU A 100 5.12 9.43 -12.46
N PHE A 101 6.11 8.56 -12.31
CA PHE A 101 6.64 7.70 -13.38
C PHE A 101 6.12 6.26 -13.33
N LYS A 102 4.98 6.02 -12.67
CA LYS A 102 4.36 4.68 -12.57
C LYS A 102 5.27 3.62 -11.92
N THR A 103 6.25 4.07 -11.13
CA THR A 103 7.16 3.26 -10.33
C THR A 103 7.86 4.14 -9.29
N PRO A 104 8.04 3.68 -8.04
CA PRO A 104 7.41 2.52 -7.43
C PRO A 104 5.89 2.66 -7.31
N VAL A 105 5.23 1.54 -7.04
CA VAL A 105 3.77 1.44 -6.86
C VAL A 105 3.47 0.66 -5.59
N LEU A 106 2.56 1.19 -4.76
CA LEU A 106 2.09 0.51 -3.55
C LEU A 106 0.62 0.15 -3.71
N VAL A 107 0.23 -1.02 -3.21
CA VAL A 107 -1.16 -1.40 -2.99
C VAL A 107 -1.39 -1.53 -1.50
N LEU A 108 -2.25 -0.65 -0.96
CA LEU A 108 -2.70 -0.72 0.42
C LEU A 108 -4.02 -1.48 0.47
N ALA A 109 -4.02 -2.69 1.04
CA ALA A 109 -5.22 -3.51 1.20
C ALA A 109 -5.67 -3.52 2.68
N ARG A 110 -6.99 -3.46 2.91
CA ARG A 110 -7.54 -3.65 4.26
C ARG A 110 -7.30 -5.05 4.79
N ASP A 111 -7.64 -6.03 3.97
CA ASP A 111 -7.55 -7.44 4.26
C ASP A 111 -6.75 -8.12 3.12
N PRO A 112 -5.52 -8.59 3.41
CA PRO A 112 -4.68 -9.25 2.41
C PRO A 112 -5.30 -10.50 1.81
N GLN A 113 -6.00 -11.31 2.62
CA GLN A 113 -6.58 -12.57 2.16
C GLN A 113 -7.75 -12.29 1.23
N ARG A 114 -8.65 -11.40 1.64
CA ARG A 114 -9.76 -10.98 0.78
C ARG A 114 -9.26 -10.31 -0.49
N PHE A 115 -8.22 -9.49 -0.39
CA PHE A 115 -7.60 -8.86 -1.55
C PHE A 115 -7.05 -9.89 -2.54
N ALA A 116 -6.33 -10.90 -2.05
CA ALA A 116 -5.81 -11.99 -2.86
C ALA A 116 -6.91 -12.69 -3.66
N LEU A 117 -8.00 -13.03 -2.97
CA LEU A 117 -9.10 -13.82 -3.52
C LEU A 117 -9.99 -13.00 -4.49
N GLN A 118 -10.21 -11.71 -4.22
CA GLN A 118 -11.23 -10.92 -4.91
C GLN A 118 -10.66 -9.85 -5.85
N TYR A 119 -9.52 -9.25 -5.52
CA TYR A 119 -9.04 -8.02 -6.17
C TYR A 119 -7.70 -8.16 -6.89
N LYS A 120 -6.91 -9.21 -6.59
CA LYS A 120 -5.58 -9.44 -7.21
C LYS A 120 -5.62 -9.38 -8.74
N ASN A 121 -6.57 -10.10 -9.36
CA ASN A 121 -6.67 -10.14 -10.82
C ASN A 121 -7.11 -8.79 -11.43
N GLU A 122 -8.02 -8.08 -10.77
CA GLU A 122 -8.43 -6.74 -11.20
C GLU A 122 -7.25 -5.76 -11.17
N VAL A 123 -6.47 -5.78 -10.08
CA VAL A 123 -5.31 -4.90 -9.92
C VAL A 123 -4.19 -5.26 -10.89
N LYS A 124 -3.90 -6.55 -11.10
CA LYS A 124 -2.98 -7.02 -12.16
C LYS A 124 -3.40 -6.48 -13.53
N ASN A 125 -4.69 -6.58 -13.88
CA ASN A 125 -5.20 -6.08 -15.15
C ASN A 125 -5.10 -4.55 -15.25
N PHE A 126 -5.35 -3.82 -14.16
CA PHE A 126 -5.20 -2.37 -14.12
C PHE A 126 -3.76 -1.94 -14.45
N PHE A 127 -2.75 -2.59 -13.84
CA PHE A 127 -1.35 -2.27 -14.13
C PHE A 127 -0.98 -2.51 -15.57
N LYS A 128 -1.40 -3.66 -16.13
CA LYS A 128 -1.16 -4.01 -17.53
C LYS A 128 -1.82 -3.03 -18.50
N GLN A 129 -3.06 -2.62 -18.24
CA GLN A 129 -3.82 -1.73 -19.12
C GLN A 129 -3.33 -0.28 -19.08
N ASN A 130 -2.64 0.10 -18.01
CA ASN A 130 -2.17 1.47 -17.79
C ASN A 130 -0.65 1.59 -17.89
N ASP A 131 0.04 0.65 -18.53
CA ASP A 131 1.48 0.69 -18.81
C ASP A 131 2.34 0.98 -17.57
N PHE A 132 2.02 0.34 -16.45
CA PHE A 132 2.90 0.35 -15.29
C PHE A 132 4.11 -0.56 -15.56
N ALA A 133 5.32 -0.03 -15.39
CA ALA A 133 6.55 -0.73 -15.75
C ALA A 133 6.83 -1.96 -14.87
N LYS A 134 6.34 -1.94 -13.62
CA LYS A 134 6.41 -3.05 -12.66
C LYS A 134 5.15 -3.09 -11.79
N SER A 135 4.36 -4.15 -11.90
CA SER A 135 3.36 -4.56 -10.92
C SER A 135 4.04 -5.22 -9.72
N PRO A 136 3.46 -5.15 -8.51
CA PRO A 136 3.82 -6.01 -7.38
C PRO A 136 3.93 -7.49 -7.75
N TRP A 137 3.15 -7.97 -8.73
CA TRP A 137 3.06 -9.38 -9.11
C TRP A 137 3.58 -9.72 -10.51
N ASP A 138 4.44 -8.91 -11.14
CA ASP A 138 4.92 -9.18 -12.52
C ASP A 138 5.82 -10.43 -12.64
N ASN A 139 6.35 -10.88 -11.52
CA ASN A 139 7.02 -12.15 -11.32
C ASN A 139 6.18 -12.89 -10.26
N ASP A 140 5.44 -13.93 -10.68
CA ASP A 140 4.53 -14.70 -9.82
C ASP A 140 5.23 -15.25 -8.54
N ASN A 141 6.58 -15.27 -8.52
CA ASN A 141 7.38 -15.72 -7.38
C ASN A 141 7.73 -14.65 -6.32
N THR A 142 7.39 -13.35 -6.46
CA THR A 142 7.87 -12.32 -5.50
C THR A 142 6.84 -11.48 -4.76
N ALA A 143 5.58 -11.41 -5.19
CA ALA A 143 4.56 -10.83 -4.32
C ALA A 143 4.01 -11.91 -3.38
N THR A 144 4.86 -12.36 -2.49
CA THR A 144 4.43 -13.17 -1.37
C THR A 144 3.63 -12.28 -0.42
N LEU A 145 2.37 -12.64 -0.21
CA LEU A 145 1.55 -11.98 0.78
C LEU A 145 2.13 -12.31 2.14
N SER A 146 2.75 -11.32 2.75
CA SER A 146 3.36 -11.43 4.07
C SER A 146 2.57 -10.57 5.06
N HIS A 147 2.24 -11.14 6.21
CA HIS A 147 1.46 -10.49 7.24
C HIS A 147 2.04 -10.79 8.62
N PHE A 148 1.82 -9.88 9.56
CA PHE A 148 2.17 -10.14 10.96
C PHE A 148 1.09 -10.99 11.64
N ASP A 149 1.48 -12.18 12.10
CA ASP A 149 0.75 -12.95 13.10
C ASP A 149 1.36 -12.66 14.48
N HIS A 150 0.67 -11.83 15.27
CA HIS A 150 1.18 -11.23 16.50
C HIS A 150 2.51 -10.47 16.32
N VAL A 151 3.65 -11.15 16.51
CA VAL A 151 5.02 -10.62 16.37
C VAL A 151 5.79 -11.29 15.21
N ASN A 152 5.27 -12.40 14.70
CA ASN A 152 5.92 -13.21 13.68
C ASN A 152 5.48 -12.75 12.30
N CYS A 153 6.44 -12.66 11.38
CA CYS A 153 6.15 -12.37 9.99
C CYS A 153 5.89 -13.70 9.27
N VAL A 154 4.66 -13.90 8.81
CA VAL A 154 4.22 -15.11 8.11
C VAL A 154 4.02 -14.77 6.64
N SER A 155 4.68 -15.51 5.77
CA SER A 155 4.61 -15.36 4.32
C SER A 155 3.83 -16.53 3.74
N SER A 156 2.71 -16.30 3.08
CA SER A 156 1.99 -17.36 2.36
C SER A 156 2.42 -17.35 0.89
N TYR A 157 3.16 -18.38 0.49
CA TYR A 157 3.38 -18.71 -0.92
C TYR A 157 2.12 -19.41 -1.43
N ASP A 158 1.40 -18.77 -2.35
CA ASP A 158 0.53 -19.39 -3.35
C ASP A 158 -0.60 -20.37 -2.98
N ASP A 159 -1.00 -20.54 -1.72
CA ASP A 159 -2.21 -21.33 -1.40
C ASP A 159 -3.41 -20.45 -1.01
N PHE A 160 -3.95 -19.70 -1.99
CA PHE A 160 -5.35 -19.23 -2.00
C PHE A 160 -5.88 -19.07 -3.43
#